data_AF-A0A5J4S2B9-F1
#
_entry.id   AF-A0A5J4S2B9-F1
#
_cell.length_a   1.000
_cell.length_b   1.000
_cell.length_c   1.000
_cell.angle_alpha   90.00
_cell.angle_beta   90.00
_cell.angle_gamma   90.00
#
_symmetry.space_group_name_H-M   'P 1'
#
loop_
_entity.id
_entity.type
_entity.pdbx_description
1 polymer ?
#
loop_
_entity_poly.entity_id
_entity_poly.type
_entity_poly.pdbx_seq_one_letter_code
_entity_poly.pdbx_strand_id
1 'polypeptide(L)'
;MKTAKKEKNNKILLDTIVEMILLKKDVDIDNTVTMYASDLKSICDELGIPTIDFQKIKRLRKTLDFEHYKIMYKDSHTLKVMKEHETDFTNIPL
;
A
#
# COMPACT_ATOMS: atom_id res chain seq x y z
N MET A 1 -18.01 -20.97 3.02
CA MET A 1 -18.38 -19.62 3.54
C MET A 1 -17.20 -18.82 4.13
N LYS A 2 -16.19 -19.42 4.78
CA LYS A 2 -15.06 -18.67 5.37
C LYS A 2 -14.12 -17.97 4.36
N THR A 3 -14.02 -18.51 3.14
CA THR A 3 -13.15 -17.99 2.07
C THR A 3 -13.65 -16.67 1.48
N ALA A 4 -14.95 -16.56 1.18
CA ALA A 4 -15.54 -15.36 0.59
C ALA A 4 -15.44 -14.12 1.49
N LYS A 5 -15.64 -14.28 2.82
CA LYS A 5 -15.47 -13.18 3.78
C LYS A 5 -14.01 -12.70 3.84
N LYS A 6 -13.06 -13.64 3.82
CA LYS A 6 -11.63 -13.33 3.83
C LYS A 6 -11.18 -12.59 2.57
N GLU A 7 -11.72 -12.96 1.41
CA GLU A 7 -11.46 -12.26 0.15
C GLU A 7 -12.07 -10.86 0.12
N LYS A 8 -13.31 -10.69 0.60
CA LYS A 8 -13.95 -9.37 0.73
C LYS A 8 -13.13 -8.46 1.64
N ASN A 9 -12.73 -8.94 2.82
CA ASN A 9 -11.92 -8.17 3.77
C ASN A 9 -10.55 -7.80 3.17
N ASN A 10 -9.89 -8.72 2.46
CA ASN A 10 -8.62 -8.42 1.77
C ASN A 10 -8.80 -7.33 0.71
N LYS A 11 -9.91 -7.35 -0.04
CA LYS A 11 -10.18 -6.32 -1.04
C LYS A 11 -10.36 -4.94 -0.39
N ILE A 12 -11.18 -4.84 0.66
CA ILE A 12 -11.40 -3.59 1.38
C ILE A 12 -10.06 -3.05 1.92
N LEU A 13 -9.28 -3.89 2.59
CA LEU A 13 -7.96 -3.50 3.10
C LEU A 13 -7.02 -2.99 1.99
N LEU A 14 -6.99 -3.68 0.85
CA LEU A 14 -6.15 -3.31 -0.27
C LEU A 14 -6.55 -1.94 -0.83
N ASP A 15 -7.84 -1.73 -1.06
CA ASP A 15 -8.38 -0.48 -1.59
C ASP A 15 -8.08 0.69 -0.63
N THR A 16 -8.27 0.49 0.68
CA THR A 16 -7.98 1.51 1.69
C THR A 16 -6.49 1.84 1.81
N ILE A 17 -5.61 0.85 1.71
CA ILE A 17 -4.15 1.08 1.73
C ILE A 17 -3.75 1.98 0.56
N VAL A 18 -4.24 1.67 -0.63
CA VAL A 18 -3.93 2.44 -1.84
C VAL A 18 -4.46 3.87 -1.70
N GLU A 19 -5.72 4.03 -1.29
CA GLU A 19 -6.32 5.35 -1.08
C GLU A 19 -5.53 6.19 -0.07
N MET A 20 -5.14 5.60 1.06
CA MET A 20 -4.32 6.29 2.06
C MET A 20 -2.94 6.69 1.53
N ILE A 21 -2.30 5.85 0.71
CA ILE A 21 -1.02 6.20 0.06
C ILE A 21 -1.22 7.38 -0.90
N LEU A 22 -2.29 7.37 -1.69
CA LEU A 22 -2.60 8.42 -2.66
C LEU A 22 -3.00 9.76 -2.00
N LEU A 23 -3.63 9.70 -0.82
CA LEU A 23 -4.05 10.89 -0.07
C LEU A 23 -2.92 11.51 0.78
N LYS A 24 -1.85 10.77 1.09
CA LYS A 24 -0.72 11.32 1.85
C LYS A 24 0.01 12.37 1.02
N LYS A 25 -0.21 13.64 1.39
CA LYS A 25 0.49 14.80 0.82
C LYS A 25 1.89 15.01 1.42
N ASP A 26 2.10 14.52 2.64
CA ASP A 26 3.41 14.52 3.28
C ASP A 26 4.20 13.31 2.81
N VAL A 27 5.06 13.57 1.83
CA VAL A 27 6.05 12.63 1.34
C VAL A 27 7.34 12.88 2.11
N ASP A 28 8.01 11.82 2.56
CA ASP A 28 9.31 11.91 3.24
C ASP A 28 10.35 12.55 2.30
N ILE A 29 11.48 13.03 2.85
CA ILE A 29 12.57 13.69 2.11
C ILE A 29 13.08 12.84 0.93
N ASP A 30 12.99 11.51 1.05
CA ASP A 30 13.39 10.54 0.02
C ASP A 30 12.26 10.21 -0.98
N ASN A 31 11.21 11.02 -1.07
CA ASN A 31 10.04 10.80 -1.92
C ASN A 31 9.28 9.49 -1.60
N THR A 32 9.35 9.05 -0.34
CA THR A 32 8.66 7.84 0.10
C THR A 32 7.44 8.16 0.96
N VAL A 33 6.50 7.23 0.94
CA VAL A 33 5.32 7.24 1.80
C VAL A 33 5.43 6.03 2.71
N THR A 34 5.51 6.28 4.01
CA THR A 34 5.52 5.25 5.05
C THR A 34 4.13 5.12 5.67
N MET A 35 3.64 3.89 5.80
CA MET A 35 2.38 3.55 6.45
C MET A 35 2.63 2.51 7.53
N TYR A 36 1.97 2.69 8.67
CA TYR A 36 2.05 1.78 9.80
C TYR A 36 0.74 1.01 9.97
N ALA A 37 0.82 -0.17 10.58
CA ALA A 37 -0.35 -0.97 10.95
C ALA A 37 -1.34 -0.19 11.83
N SER A 38 -0.83 0.74 12.64
CA SER A 38 -1.65 1.65 13.46
C SER A 38 -2.54 2.57 12.62
N ASP A 39 -2.11 2.96 11.42
CA ASP A 39 -2.90 3.81 10.51
C ASP A 39 -4.16 3.09 10.04
N LEU A 40 -4.13 1.75 10.01
CA LEU A 40 -5.22 0.89 9.57
C LEU A 40 -5.99 0.27 10.73
N LYS A 41 -5.67 0.63 11.97
CA LYS A 41 -6.26 0.01 13.16
C LYS A 41 -7.78 0.16 13.19
N SER A 42 -8.30 1.36 12.93
CA SER A 42 -9.75 1.62 12.92
C SER A 42 -10.49 0.77 11.91
N ILE A 43 -9.95 0.64 10.69
CA ILE A 43 -10.52 -0.20 9.62
C ILE A 43 -10.43 -1.69 10.00
N CYS A 44 -9.33 -2.11 10.62
CA CYS A 44 -9.17 -3.48 11.09
C CYS A 44 -10.20 -3.82 12.18
N ASP A 45 -10.44 -2.90 13.12
CA ASP A 45 -11.45 -3.06 14.17
C ASP A 45 -12.86 -3.17 13.57
N GLU A 46 -13.21 -2.32 12.59
CA GLU A 46 -14.49 -2.37 11.86
C GLU A 46 -14.68 -3.70 11.09
N LEU A 47 -13.61 -4.22 10.49
CA LEU A 47 -13.65 -5.46 9.72
C LEU A 47 -13.54 -6.73 10.60
N GLY A 48 -13.32 -6.57 11.90
CA GLY A 48 -13.07 -7.67 12.86
C GLY A 48 -11.75 -8.41 12.58
N ILE A 49 -10.73 -7.68 12.13
CA ILE A 49 -9.39 -8.19 11.83
C ILE A 49 -8.49 -7.86 13.02
N PRO A 50 -8.06 -8.84 13.83
CA PRO A 50 -7.34 -8.59 15.08
C PRO A 50 -5.92 -8.05 14.86
N THR A 51 -5.29 -8.38 13.72
CA THR A 51 -3.93 -7.95 13.42
C THR A 51 -3.76 -7.91 11.90
N ILE A 52 -3.25 -6.77 11.40
CA ILE A 52 -2.86 -6.65 9.99
C ILE A 52 -1.45 -7.19 9.79
N ASP A 53 -1.21 -7.71 8.59
CA ASP A 53 0.10 -8.18 8.18
C ASP A 53 0.28 -7.82 6.71
N PHE A 54 1.06 -6.77 6.42
CA PHE A 54 1.28 -6.31 5.05
C PHE A 54 1.97 -7.39 4.18
N GLN A 55 2.64 -8.38 4.78
CA GLN A 55 3.19 -9.51 4.04
C GLN A 55 2.11 -10.44 3.50
N LYS A 56 0.94 -10.49 4.16
CA LYS A 56 -0.17 -11.39 3.80
C LYS A 56 -1.23 -10.75 2.90
N ILE A 57 -1.15 -9.45 2.60
CA ILE A 57 -2.11 -8.77 1.73
C ILE A 57 -1.90 -9.20 0.29
N LYS A 58 -2.87 -9.94 -0.25
CA LYS A 58 -2.81 -10.43 -1.63
C LYS A 58 -2.94 -9.27 -2.60
N ARG A 59 -2.18 -9.33 -3.69
CA ARG A 59 -2.17 -8.36 -4.80
C ARG A 59 -1.65 -6.96 -4.47
N LEU A 60 -1.23 -6.69 -3.23
CA LEU A 60 -0.70 -5.39 -2.82
C LEU A 60 0.38 -4.85 -3.76
N ARG A 61 1.42 -5.66 -4.05
CA ARG A 61 2.48 -5.28 -5.00
C ARG A 61 1.91 -4.90 -6.37
N LYS A 62 1.12 -5.79 -6.97
CA LYS A 62 0.55 -5.57 -8.31
C LYS A 62 -0.32 -4.32 -8.39
N THR A 63 -1.07 -4.03 -7.33
CA THR A 63 -1.92 -2.83 -7.27
C THR A 63 -1.08 -1.56 -7.12
N LEU A 64 -0.05 -1.57 -6.27
CA LEU A 64 0.87 -0.44 -6.15
C LEU A 64 1.64 -0.18 -7.44
N ASP A 65 2.12 -1.24 -8.11
CA ASP A 65 2.80 -1.13 -9.40
C ASP A 65 1.89 -0.48 -10.46
N PHE A 66 0.58 -0.80 -10.44
CA PHE A 66 -0.41 -0.19 -11.34
C PHE A 66 -0.61 1.31 -11.07
N GLU A 67 -0.47 1.74 -9.81
CA GLU A 67 -0.54 3.14 -9.39
C GLU A 67 0.82 3.86 -9.48
N HIS A 68 1.82 3.24 -10.11
CA HIS A 68 3.19 3.76 -10.21
C HIS A 68 3.88 3.95 -8.84
N TYR A 69 3.65 3.03 -7.91
CA TYR A 69 4.34 2.96 -6.62
C TYR A 69 5.14 1.67 -6.49
N LYS A 70 6.40 1.81 -6.07
CA LYS A 70 7.29 0.70 -5.77
C LYS A 70 7.39 0.46 -4.27
N ILE A 71 7.26 -0.79 -3.85
CA ILE A 71 7.50 -1.18 -2.45
C ILE A 71 9.01 -1.11 -2.16
N MET A 72 9.41 -0.20 -1.27
CA MET A 72 10.80 -0.04 -0.80
C MET A 72 11.09 -0.93 0.41
N TYR A 73 10.11 -1.03 1.32
CA TYR A 73 10.21 -1.87 2.51
C TYR A 73 8.83 -2.39 2.90
N LYS A 74 8.78 -3.63 3.40
CA LYS A 74 7.54 -4.23 3.87
C LYS A 74 7.79 -5.32 4.91
N ASP A 75 7.22 -5.14 6.10
CA ASP A 75 7.13 -6.16 7.13
C ASP A 75 5.66 -6.39 7.55
N SER A 76 5.41 -6.98 8.72
CA SER A 76 4.03 -7.18 9.21
C SER A 76 3.35 -5.89 9.69
N HIS A 77 4.11 -4.87 10.10
CA HIS A 77 3.63 -3.65 10.74
C HIS A 77 3.87 -2.36 9.95
N THR A 78 4.71 -2.39 8.92
CA THR A 78 5.20 -1.22 8.20
C THR A 78 5.24 -1.51 6.70
N LEU A 79 4.72 -0.56 5.92
CA LEU A 79 4.78 -0.54 4.47
C LEU A 79 5.40 0.80 4.05
N LYS A 80 6.55 0.74 3.38
CA LYS A 80 7.20 1.91 2.78
C LYS A 80 7.16 1.78 1.27
N VAL A 81 6.59 2.76 0.60
CA VAL A 81 6.49 2.82 -0.86
C VAL A 81 7.12 4.09 -1.39
N MET A 82 7.56 4.08 -2.63
CA MET A 82 8.10 5.24 -3.34
C MET A 82 7.31 5.41 -4.63
N LYS A 83 6.93 6.64 -4.97
CA LYS A 83 6.35 6.90 -6.28
C LYS A 83 7.43 6.73 -7.33
N GLU A 84 7.21 5.85 -8.30
CA GLU A 84 8.07 5.77 -9.47
C GLU A 84 7.89 7.05 -10.26
N HIS A 85 8.96 7.86 -10.35
CA HIS A 85 8.98 8.96 -11.30
C HIS A 85 8.86 8.37 -12.70
N GLU A 86 7.97 8.91 -13.53
CA GLU A 86 8.00 8.65 -14.97
C GLU A 86 9.43 8.92 -15.43
N THR A 87 10.10 7.88 -15.90
CA THR A 87 11.41 8.06 -16.53
C THR A 87 11.12 8.80 -17.82
N ASP A 88 11.27 10.12 -17.79
CA ASP A 88 11.15 10.99 -18.94
C ASP A 88 12.30 10.59 -19.90
N PHE A 89 12.00 9.73 -20.88
CA PHE A 89 12.96 9.31 -21.92
C PHE A 89 13.28 10.44 -22.91
N THR A 90 12.92 11.69 -22.59
CA THR A 90 13.04 12.86 -23.46
C THR A 90 14.45 13.47 -23.50
N ASN A 91 15.42 12.97 -22.72
CA ASN A 91 16.82 13.43 -22.77
C ASN A 91 17.79 12.28 -23.13
N ILE A 92 17.66 11.73 -24.33
CA ILE A 92 18.75 10.98 -24.96
C ILE A 92 19.54 12.00 -25.80
N PRO A 93 20.73 12.46 -25.37
CA PRO A 93 21.58 13.25 -26.25
C PRO A 93 22.00 12.38 -27.44
N LEU A 94 21.66 12.83 -28.65
CA LEU A 94 22.15 12.29 -29.92
C LEU A 94 23.65 12.54 -30.08
#